data_AF-A0A3D5JTR7-F1
#
_entry.id   AF-A0A3D5JTR7-F1
#
_cell.length_a   1.000
_cell.length_b   1.000
_cell.length_c   1.000
_cell.angle_alpha   90.00
_cell.angle_beta   90.00
_cell.angle_gamma   90.00
#
_symmetry.space_group_name_H-M   'P 1'
#
loop_
_entity.id
_entity.type
_entity.pdbx_description
1 polymer ?
#
loop_
_entity_poly.entity_id
_entity_poly.type
_entity_poly.pdbx_seq_one_letter_code
_entity_poly.pdbx_strand_id
1 'polypeptide(L)'
;MNALLISLLLAVVPAPGDDASTPLPAALASLGIRPGMDYAPARSALRQHGWIAEPHDYDGAAPIAAYPELDCGQGWQAVCSVGYRKGGEVVYLVMDPAADGHLRLLGAE
;
A
#
# COMPACT_ATOMS: atom_id res chain seq x y z
N MET A 1 -29.60 43.52 -37.29
CA MET A 1 -28.74 42.38 -37.67
C MET A 1 -28.19 41.76 -36.38
N ASN A 2 -28.45 40.47 -36.22
CA ASN A 2 -28.42 39.73 -34.96
C ASN A 2 -27.04 39.62 -34.31
N ALA A 3 -27.02 39.78 -32.99
CA ALA A 3 -25.91 39.44 -32.12
C ALA A 3 -25.73 37.91 -32.08
N LEU A 4 -24.54 37.42 -32.43
CA LEU A 4 -24.12 36.04 -32.26
C LEU A 4 -23.62 35.85 -30.81
N LEU A 5 -24.48 35.29 -29.96
CA LEU A 5 -24.11 34.80 -28.63
C LEU A 5 -23.49 33.41 -28.78
N ILE A 6 -22.16 33.32 -28.70
CA ILE A 6 -21.42 32.07 -28.65
C ILE A 6 -21.47 31.57 -27.20
N SER A 7 -22.39 30.64 -26.92
CA SER A 7 -22.45 29.93 -25.64
C SER A 7 -21.28 28.96 -25.54
N LEU A 8 -20.25 29.34 -24.79
CA LEU A 8 -19.12 28.50 -24.45
C LEU A 8 -19.55 27.52 -23.35
N LEU A 9 -19.96 26.30 -23.72
CA LEU A 9 -20.17 25.19 -22.79
C LEU A 9 -18.80 24.72 -22.30
N LEU A 10 -18.37 25.22 -21.14
CA LEU A 10 -17.29 24.60 -20.37
C LEU A 10 -17.78 23.24 -19.89
N ALA A 11 -17.45 22.17 -20.61
CA ALA A 11 -17.47 20.83 -20.06
C ALA A 11 -16.39 20.76 -18.98
N VAL A 12 -16.79 20.86 -17.72
CA VAL A 12 -15.96 20.43 -16.59
C VAL A 12 -15.78 18.93 -16.76
N VAL A 13 -14.64 18.52 -17.29
CA VAL A 13 -14.18 17.14 -17.19
C VAL A 13 -13.68 16.98 -15.75
N PRO A 14 -14.32 16.15 -14.90
CA PRO A 14 -13.70 15.81 -13.63
C PRO A 14 -12.38 15.11 -13.95
N ALA A 15 -11.26 15.73 -13.54
CA ALA A 15 -9.99 15.05 -13.52
C ALA A 15 -10.13 13.84 -12.56
N PRO A 16 -9.64 12.64 -12.90
CA PRO A 16 -9.46 11.58 -11.91
C PRO A 16 -8.35 12.02 -10.97
N GLY A 17 -8.74 12.80 -9.97
CA GLY A 17 -7.91 13.30 -8.89
C GLY A 17 -8.59 13.06 -7.55
N ASP A 18 -9.34 11.95 -7.44
CA ASP A 18 -9.67 11.36 -6.16
C ASP A 18 -8.62 10.28 -5.94
N ASP A 19 -7.78 10.53 -4.95
CA ASP A 19 -6.95 9.55 -4.25
C ASP A 19 -7.90 8.52 -3.60
N ALA A 20 -8.56 7.73 -4.44
CA ALA A 20 -9.38 6.61 -4.05
C ALA A 20 -8.41 5.57 -3.53
N SER A 21 -7.92 5.79 -2.30
CA SER A 21 -7.25 4.78 -1.49
C SER A 21 -8.11 3.54 -1.60
N THR A 22 -7.62 2.55 -2.36
CA THR A 22 -8.37 1.31 -2.57
C THR A 22 -8.63 0.75 -1.18
N PRO A 23 -9.90 0.50 -0.81
CA PRO A 23 -10.21 0.05 0.54
C PRO A 23 -9.45 -1.26 0.79
N LEU A 24 -8.75 -1.31 1.92
CA LEU A 24 -7.99 -2.49 2.32
C LEU A 24 -8.90 -3.72 2.35
N PRO A 25 -8.36 -4.91 2.03
CA PRO A 25 -9.04 -6.19 2.26
C PRO A 25 -9.69 -6.23 3.65
N ALA A 26 -10.93 -6.73 3.72
CA ALA A 26 -11.72 -6.72 4.95
C ALA A 26 -11.02 -7.41 6.13
N ALA A 27 -10.22 -8.44 5.86
CA ALA A 27 -9.36 -9.09 6.83
C ALA A 27 -8.41 -8.11 7.53
N LEU A 28 -7.74 -7.22 6.79
CA LEU A 28 -6.83 -6.23 7.33
C LEU A 28 -7.57 -5.14 8.10
N ALA A 29 -8.68 -4.65 7.55
CA ALA A 29 -9.52 -3.65 8.20
C ALA A 29 -10.05 -4.15 9.56
N SER A 30 -10.40 -5.44 9.67
CA SER A 30 -10.85 -6.06 10.92
C SER A 30 -9.78 -6.11 12.02
N LEU A 31 -8.51 -6.01 11.63
CA LEU A 31 -7.36 -5.92 12.53
C LEU A 31 -6.98 -4.46 12.87
N GLY A 32 -7.76 -3.49 12.39
CA GLY A 32 -7.47 -2.06 12.53
C GLY A 32 -6.32 -1.58 11.65
N ILE A 33 -5.91 -2.38 10.65
CA ILE A 33 -4.87 -2.01 9.69
C ILE A 33 -5.45 -1.01 8.68
N ARG A 34 -4.71 0.08 8.42
CA ARG A 34 -5.10 1.21 7.58
C ARG A 34 -3.85 1.83 6.92
N PRO A 35 -3.98 2.47 5.74
CA PRO A 35 -2.89 3.21 5.13
C PRO A 35 -2.33 4.29 6.07
N GLY A 36 -1.07 4.63 5.88
CA GLY A 36 -0.30 5.62 6.65
C GLY A 36 0.25 5.10 7.99
N MET A 37 -0.13 3.90 8.44
CA MET A 37 0.44 3.32 9.67
C MET A 37 1.82 2.71 9.43
N ASP A 38 2.63 2.70 10.48
CA ASP A 38 3.89 1.98 10.49
C ASP A 38 3.68 0.48 10.29
N TYR A 39 4.62 -0.15 9.57
CA TYR A 39 4.62 -1.57 9.29
C TYR A 39 4.76 -2.42 10.56
N ALA A 40 5.60 -2.02 11.52
CA ALA A 40 5.85 -2.80 12.74
C ALA A 40 4.56 -3.12 13.54
N PRO A 41 3.69 -2.15 13.85
CA PRO A 41 2.39 -2.42 14.45
C PRO A 41 1.50 -3.35 13.61
N ALA A 42 1.41 -3.11 12.30
CA ALA A 42 0.58 -3.93 11.40
C ALA A 42 1.06 -5.39 11.33
N ARG A 43 2.37 -5.59 11.20
CA ARG A 43 3.05 -6.89 11.29
C ARG A 43 2.73 -7.60 12.60
N SER A 44 2.83 -6.89 13.72
CA SER A 44 2.55 -7.47 15.04
C SER A 44 1.10 -7.97 15.11
N ALA A 45 0.14 -7.14 14.68
CA ALA A 45 -1.27 -7.52 14.65
C ALA A 45 -1.53 -8.74 13.75
N LEU A 46 -0.96 -8.77 12.55
CA LEU A 46 -1.07 -9.91 11.64
C LEU A 46 -0.57 -11.20 12.28
N ARG A 47 0.65 -11.19 12.83
CA ARG A 47 1.25 -12.38 13.46
C ARG A 47 0.48 -12.84 14.69
N GLN A 48 0.01 -11.91 15.53
CA GLN A 48 -0.84 -12.22 16.69
C GLN A 48 -2.14 -12.91 16.29
N HIS A 49 -2.68 -12.58 15.11
CA HIS A 49 -3.91 -13.16 14.58
C HIS A 49 -3.67 -14.33 13.61
N GLY A 50 -2.47 -14.93 13.64
CA GLY A 50 -2.17 -16.17 12.92
C GLY A 50 -1.87 -16.01 11.44
N TRP A 51 -1.63 -14.79 10.97
CA TRP A 51 -1.09 -14.57 9.63
C TRP A 51 0.41 -14.84 9.62
N ILE A 52 0.87 -15.49 8.55
CA ILE A 52 2.27 -15.88 8.37
C ILE A 52 2.79 -15.12 7.15
N ALA A 53 3.87 -14.37 7.32
CA ALA A 53 4.54 -13.72 6.20
C ALA A 53 5.07 -14.79 5.23
N GLU A 54 4.88 -14.57 3.93
CA GLU A 54 5.44 -15.45 2.92
C GLU A 54 6.97 -15.33 2.92
N PRO A 55 7.68 -16.46 2.87
CA PRO A 55 9.13 -16.43 2.85
C PRO A 55 9.60 -15.79 1.55
N HIS A 56 10.62 -14.94 1.64
CA HIS A 56 11.36 -14.46 0.48
C HIS A 56 12.76 -15.05 0.53
N ASP A 57 13.22 -15.56 -0.61
CA ASP A 57 14.57 -16.11 -0.75
C ASP A 57 15.42 -15.05 -1.45
N TYR A 58 16.31 -14.41 -0.70
CA TYR A 58 17.23 -13.42 -1.25
C TYR A 58 18.55 -14.08 -1.59
N ASP A 59 19.13 -13.70 -2.73
CA ASP A 59 20.54 -13.94 -3.02
C ASP A 59 21.41 -12.99 -2.18
N GLY A 60 21.43 -13.17 -0.85
CA GLY A 60 22.21 -12.37 0.09
C GLY A 60 21.44 -11.91 1.33
N ALA A 61 21.77 -10.71 1.82
CA ALA A 61 21.10 -10.13 2.98
C ALA A 61 19.76 -9.50 2.56
N ALA A 62 18.75 -9.60 3.42
CA ALA A 62 17.49 -8.91 3.21
C ALA A 62 17.70 -7.38 3.12
N PRO A 63 16.91 -6.66 2.30
CA PRO A 63 17.02 -5.21 2.13
C PRO A 63 16.91 -4.45 3.46
N ILE A 64 16.11 -4.96 4.39
CA ILE A 64 15.91 -4.38 5.72
C ILE A 64 16.07 -5.48 6.77
N ALA A 65 17.19 -5.47 7.48
CA ALA A 65 17.55 -6.53 8.43
C ALA A 65 16.48 -6.79 9.53
N ALA A 66 15.74 -5.76 9.94
CA ALA A 66 14.67 -5.89 10.93
C ALA A 66 13.41 -6.61 10.40
N TYR A 67 13.24 -6.61 9.07
CA TYR A 67 12.07 -7.13 8.36
C TYR A 67 12.51 -7.98 7.17
N PRO A 68 13.10 -9.16 7.44
CA PRO A 68 13.62 -10.05 6.40
C PRO A 68 12.54 -10.66 5.50
N GLU A 69 11.26 -10.40 5.76
CA GLU A 69 10.16 -10.79 4.88
C GLU A 69 9.82 -9.75 3.79
N LEU A 70 10.39 -8.54 3.86
CA LEU A 70 10.07 -7.47 2.92
C LEU A 70 10.93 -7.53 1.67
N ASP A 71 10.29 -7.65 0.51
CA ASP A 71 10.95 -7.40 -0.76
C ASP A 71 10.86 -5.91 -1.10
N CYS A 72 12.00 -5.26 -1.30
CA CYS A 72 12.08 -3.83 -1.57
C CYS A 72 12.74 -3.61 -2.92
N GLY A 73 12.05 -2.83 -3.77
CA GLY A 73 12.61 -2.38 -5.03
C GLY A 73 13.90 -1.56 -4.84
N GLN A 74 14.59 -1.28 -5.94
CA GLN A 74 15.80 -0.47 -5.95
C GLN A 74 15.54 0.84 -6.71
N GLY A 75 16.11 1.95 -6.22
CA GLY A 75 16.06 3.26 -6.88
C GLY A 75 15.07 4.26 -6.27
N TRP A 76 14.87 5.37 -6.98
CA TRP A 76 14.00 6.46 -6.55
C TRP A 76 12.53 5.99 -6.54
N GLN A 77 11.79 6.25 -5.44
CA GLN A 77 10.40 5.81 -5.23
C GLN A 77 10.20 4.29 -5.23
N ALA A 78 11.24 3.53 -4.90
CA ALA A 78 11.06 2.10 -4.65
C ALA A 78 10.15 1.86 -3.44
N VAL A 79 9.17 0.98 -3.61
CA VAL A 79 8.31 0.50 -2.54
C VAL A 79 8.84 -0.82 -2.00
N CYS A 80 8.46 -1.13 -0.76
CA CYS A 80 8.59 -2.46 -0.19
C CYS A 80 7.25 -3.20 -0.26
N SER A 81 7.29 -4.52 -0.27
CA SER A 81 6.10 -5.37 -0.28
C SER A 81 6.30 -6.65 0.54
N VAL A 82 5.20 -7.23 1.02
CA VAL A 82 5.20 -8.53 1.70
C VAL A 82 3.84 -9.21 1.57
N GLY A 83 3.85 -10.48 1.21
CA GLY A 83 2.67 -11.35 1.26
C GLY A 83 2.45 -11.90 2.67
N TYR A 84 1.20 -11.96 3.11
CA TYR A 84 0.78 -12.65 4.33
C TYR A 84 -0.30 -13.66 3.99
N ARG A 85 -0.16 -14.88 4.51
CA ARG A 85 -1.14 -15.96 4.33
C ARG A 85 -1.79 -16.39 5.63
N LYS A 86 -3.08 -16.71 5.57
CA LYS A 86 -3.83 -17.35 6.66
C LYS A 86 -4.90 -18.27 6.08
N GLY A 87 -4.76 -19.58 6.32
CA GLY A 87 -5.64 -20.57 5.68
C GLY A 87 -5.48 -20.52 4.16
N GLY A 88 -6.59 -20.26 3.45
CA GLY A 88 -6.61 -20.07 1.99
C GLY A 88 -6.60 -18.61 1.53
N GLU A 89 -6.46 -17.66 2.47
CA GLU A 89 -6.44 -16.22 2.18
C GLU A 89 -4.99 -15.71 2.13
N VAL A 90 -4.71 -14.84 1.17
CA VAL A 90 -3.43 -14.14 1.00
C VAL A 90 -3.71 -12.66 0.82
N VAL A 91 -2.91 -11.83 1.47
CA VAL A 91 -2.95 -10.37 1.34
C VAL A 91 -1.53 -9.85 1.12
N TYR A 92 -1.35 -8.89 0.22
CA TYR A 92 -0.06 -8.30 -0.08
C TYR A 92 -0.02 -6.87 0.42
N LEU A 93 0.82 -6.59 1.41
CA LEU A 93 1.01 -5.22 1.88
C LEU A 93 2.02 -4.51 0.99
N VAL A 94 1.77 -3.24 0.70
CA VAL A 94 2.71 -2.34 0.03
C VAL A 94 3.09 -1.21 0.98
N MET A 95 4.38 -0.91 1.09
CA MET A 95 4.92 0.08 2.02
C MET A 95 5.85 1.07 1.32
N ASP A 96 5.79 2.31 1.75
CA ASP A 96 6.74 3.36 1.42
C ASP A 96 7.86 3.40 2.48
N PRO A 97 9.13 3.14 2.10
CA PRO A 97 10.28 3.42 2.94
C PRO A 97 10.49 4.94 3.00
N ALA A 98 9.87 5.57 4.00
CA ALA A 98 9.93 6.99 4.18
C ALA A 98 11.33 7.47 4.60
N ALA A 99 11.64 8.73 4.29
CA ALA A 99 12.95 9.34 4.53
C ALA A 99 13.38 9.38 6.01
N ASP A 100 12.44 9.23 6.94
CA ASP A 100 12.68 9.13 8.39
C ASP A 100 13.03 7.70 8.85
N GLY A 101 13.16 6.76 7.92
CA GLY A 101 13.48 5.35 8.21
C GLY A 101 12.27 4.51 8.62
N HIS A 102 11.06 5.08 8.57
CA HIS A 102 9.83 4.36 8.82
C HIS A 102 9.30 3.70 7.55
N LEU A 103 8.67 2.54 7.69
CA LEU A 103 7.94 1.87 6.61
C LEU A 103 6.46 2.11 6.79
N ARG A 104 5.88 2.96 5.96
CA ARG A 104 4.47 3.35 6.05
C ARG A 104 3.64 2.53 5.07
N LEU A 105 2.55 1.94 5.55
CA LEU A 105 1.61 1.24 4.68
C LEU A 105 1.00 2.20 3.66
N LEU A 106 1.12 1.86 2.38
CA LEU A 106 0.40 2.54 1.30
C LEU A 106 -0.97 1.89 1.08
N GLY A 107 -1.02 0.57 1.16
CA GLY A 107 -2.24 -0.20 0.92
C GLY A 107 -1.98 -1.70 0.96
N ALA A 108 -2.97 -2.45 0.49
CA ALA A 108 -2.83 -3.88 0.29
C ALA A 108 -3.75 -4.39 -0.82
N GLU A 109 -3.35 -5.49 -1.43
CA GLU A 109 -4.08 -6.24 -2.47
C GLU A 109 -4.46 -7.64 -1.98
#